data_AF-A0A7R9ZY35-F1
#
_entry.id   AF-A0A7R9ZY35-F1
#
_cell.length_a   1.000
_cell.length_b   1.000
_cell.length_c   1.000
_cell.angle_alpha   90.00
_cell.angle_beta   90.00
_cell.angle_gamma   90.00
#
_symmetry.space_group_name_H-M   'P 1'
#
loop_
_entity.id
_entity.type
_entity.pdbx_description
1 polymer ?
#
loop_
_entity_poly.entity_id
_entity_poly.type
_entity_poly.pdbx_seq_one_letter_code
_entity_poly.pdbx_strand_id
1 'polypeptide(L)'
;MGRVHRSNQLRPPAFACVVTDLAGEARFVSAVTRRLRNLGAMTKGDRHAGLGTSGDAFGFGRMDLMSGPYGPPALGKLLTDLSREETDAELALRDWPGGFRELAVEAERQLVCQRVKMEAPASSKAASQELKRFLNRLLGVTCRVQKGLFDLLTAHVAILEDIDRRDGTLDKGMVFLNQHGTWGRLRKVEELGAEPLLGGELSLRRLRLDRGLPWEDALQMLEEAPPDEEGVQGFYMRPLEHAPAE
;
A
#
# COMPACT_ATOMS: atom_id res chain seq x y z
N MET A 1 13.49 -7.48 20.37
CA MET A 1 12.08 -7.26 20.79
C MET A 1 11.40 -8.62 20.86
N GLY A 2 10.99 -9.05 22.06
CA GLY A 2 10.30 -10.33 22.27
C GLY A 2 8.80 -10.28 21.91
N ARG A 3 8.11 -11.41 22.05
CA ARG A 3 6.65 -11.51 21.83
C ARG A 3 5.90 -10.59 22.80
N VAL A 4 5.20 -9.59 22.26
CA VAL A 4 4.38 -8.62 23.04
C VAL A 4 3.07 -9.27 23.53
N HIS A 5 2.58 -10.27 22.79
CA HIS A 5 1.41 -11.06 23.17
C HIS A 5 1.77 -12.11 24.24
N ARG A 6 0.98 -12.20 25.33
CA ARG A 6 1.06 -13.28 26.33
C ARG A 6 -0.27 -14.07 26.42
N SER A 7 -0.21 -15.33 26.84
CA SER A 7 -1.43 -16.13 27.09
C SER A 7 -2.24 -15.47 28.22
N ASN A 8 -3.59 -15.51 28.14
CA ASN A 8 -4.51 -14.85 29.09
C ASN A 8 -4.46 -13.30 29.14
N GLN A 9 -4.07 -12.65 28.06
CA GLN A 9 -4.16 -11.20 27.97
C GLN A 9 -5.62 -10.72 27.88
N LEU A 10 -6.05 -9.86 28.82
CA LEU A 10 -7.42 -9.32 28.90
C LEU A 10 -7.81 -8.37 27.75
N ARG A 11 -6.83 -7.69 27.13
CA ARG A 11 -7.05 -6.73 26.04
C ARG A 11 -5.99 -6.91 24.97
N PRO A 12 -6.31 -6.97 23.66
CA PRO A 12 -5.29 -7.12 22.63
C PRO A 12 -4.27 -5.97 22.67
N PRO A 13 -3.00 -6.22 22.31
CA PRO A 13 -1.99 -5.16 22.25
C PRO A 13 -2.33 -4.17 21.13
N ALA A 14 -2.28 -2.88 21.44
CA ALA A 14 -2.40 -1.81 20.47
C ALA A 14 -1.01 -1.31 20.07
N PHE A 15 -0.78 -1.16 18.76
CA PHE A 15 0.47 -0.61 18.22
C PHE A 15 0.16 0.74 17.58
N ALA A 16 0.84 1.78 18.05
CA ALA A 16 0.82 3.10 17.43
C ALA A 16 2.23 3.41 16.90
N CYS A 17 2.34 3.58 15.58
CA CYS A 17 3.58 4.02 14.95
C CYS A 17 3.51 5.54 14.79
N VAL A 18 4.30 6.27 15.59
CA VAL A 18 4.46 7.72 15.42
C VAL A 18 5.54 7.94 14.37
N VAL A 19 5.23 8.69 13.32
CA VAL A 19 6.13 9.01 12.22
C VAL A 19 6.03 10.51 11.96
N THR A 20 7.16 11.19 11.78
CA THR A 20 7.14 12.58 11.29
C THR A 20 6.79 12.65 9.79
N ASP A 21 6.47 13.84 9.29
CA ASP A 21 6.26 14.09 7.85
C ASP A 21 7.60 14.12 7.08
N LEU A 22 8.41 13.08 7.28
CA LEU A 22 9.65 12.84 6.55
C LEU A 22 9.53 11.49 5.87
N ALA A 23 9.55 11.51 4.54
CA ALA A 23 9.44 10.32 3.72
C ALA A 23 10.51 9.26 4.04
N GLY A 24 11.71 9.71 4.44
CA GLY A 24 12.76 8.83 4.95
C GLY A 24 12.30 8.05 6.18
N GLU A 25 11.75 8.72 7.19
CA GLU A 25 11.27 8.08 8.41
C GLU A 25 10.08 7.15 8.14
N ALA A 26 9.11 7.61 7.32
CA ALA A 26 7.97 6.81 6.92
C ALA A 26 8.38 5.50 6.24
N ARG A 27 9.38 5.54 5.34
CA ARG A 27 9.95 4.35 4.71
C ARG A 27 10.60 3.40 5.74
N PHE A 28 11.35 3.93 6.69
CA PHE A 28 11.98 3.11 7.73
C PHE A 28 10.96 2.43 8.62
N VAL A 29 9.96 3.18 9.07
CA VAL A 29 8.87 2.66 9.89
C VAL A 29 8.08 1.60 9.12
N SER A 30 7.75 1.85 7.85
CA SER A 30 7.11 0.85 6.98
C SER A 30 7.91 -0.46 6.89
N ALA A 31 9.23 -0.37 6.70
CA ALA A 31 10.10 -1.56 6.64
C ALA A 31 10.15 -2.32 7.97
N VAL A 32 10.22 -1.62 9.11
CA VAL A 32 10.19 -2.23 10.45
C VAL A 32 8.85 -2.89 10.70
N THR A 33 7.76 -2.20 10.40
CA THR A 33 6.38 -2.69 10.54
C THR A 33 6.13 -3.93 9.69
N ARG A 34 6.60 -3.96 8.43
CA ARG A 34 6.53 -5.15 7.58
C ARG A 34 7.27 -6.33 8.19
N ARG A 35 8.46 -6.12 8.75
CA ARG A 35 9.18 -7.18 9.45
C ARG A 35 8.42 -7.66 10.69
N LEU A 36 7.89 -6.74 11.50
CA LEU A 36 7.09 -7.09 12.68
C LEU A 36 5.84 -7.91 12.32
N ARG A 37 5.19 -7.59 11.20
CA ARG A 37 4.08 -8.37 10.64
C ARG A 37 4.53 -9.76 10.22
N ASN A 38 5.60 -9.86 9.42
CA ASN A 38 6.13 -11.15 8.94
C ASN A 38 6.60 -12.06 10.09
N LEU A 39 7.12 -11.48 11.18
CA LEU A 39 7.50 -12.24 12.38
C LEU A 39 6.28 -12.74 13.20
N GLY A 40 5.05 -12.37 12.84
CA GLY A 40 3.85 -12.65 13.63
C GLY A 40 3.87 -11.93 14.99
N ALA A 41 4.69 -10.88 15.11
CA ALA A 41 4.84 -10.11 16.34
C ALA A 41 3.71 -9.10 16.54
N MET A 42 3.10 -8.62 15.44
CA MET A 42 1.97 -7.70 15.47
C MET A 42 0.60 -8.38 15.57
N THR A 43 0.44 -9.59 15.02
CA THR A 43 -0.83 -10.31 15.03
C THR A 43 -0.59 -11.81 15.24
N LYS A 44 -1.26 -12.41 16.22
CA LYS A 44 -1.22 -13.87 16.44
C LYS A 44 -2.15 -14.54 15.43
N GLY A 45 -1.60 -15.39 14.56
CA GLY A 45 -2.41 -16.24 13.67
C GLY A 45 -3.09 -15.51 12.52
N ASP A 46 -2.64 -14.30 12.17
CA ASP A 46 -3.13 -13.64 10.97
C ASP A 46 -2.64 -14.38 9.74
N ARG A 47 -3.56 -14.98 8.98
CA ARG A 47 -3.23 -15.75 7.76
C ARG A 47 -2.60 -14.85 6.70
N HIS A 48 -2.77 -13.53 6.81
CA HIS A 48 -2.12 -12.53 5.97
C HIS A 48 -0.62 -12.33 6.28
N ALA A 49 -0.08 -12.92 7.36
CA ALA A 49 1.35 -12.90 7.67
C ALA A 49 2.18 -13.86 6.79
N GLY A 50 1.55 -14.90 6.22
CA GLY A 50 2.20 -15.90 5.35
C GLY A 50 2.09 -15.60 3.85
N LEU A 51 1.06 -14.86 3.43
CA LEU A 51 1.05 -14.27 2.10
C LEU A 51 1.87 -13.00 2.20
N GLY A 52 2.94 -12.86 1.42
CA GLY A 52 3.81 -11.67 1.36
C GLY A 52 3.12 -10.42 0.82
N THR A 53 1.90 -10.16 1.29
CA THR A 53 1.01 -9.10 0.91
C THR A 53 1.74 -7.78 1.09
N SER A 54 1.94 -7.13 -0.04
CA SER A 54 2.04 -5.68 -0.25
C SER A 54 0.78 -4.94 0.25
N GLY A 55 0.16 -5.45 1.32
CA GLY A 55 -1.01 -4.91 1.97
C GLY A 55 -0.58 -3.81 2.92
N ASP A 56 -1.05 -2.63 2.61
CA ASP A 56 -0.60 -1.38 3.16
C ASP A 56 -1.30 -1.04 4.47
N ALA A 57 -1.11 -1.85 5.52
CA ALA A 57 -1.89 -1.70 6.76
C ALA A 57 -1.69 -0.36 7.51
N PHE A 58 -0.80 0.52 7.02
CA PHE A 58 -0.57 1.84 7.58
C PHE A 58 -0.59 2.97 6.52
N GLY A 59 -1.00 2.69 5.27
CA GLY A 59 -1.06 3.73 4.22
C GLY A 59 0.31 4.18 3.67
N PHE A 60 1.37 3.39 3.87
CA PHE A 60 2.73 3.66 3.37
C PHE A 60 3.01 3.09 1.96
N GLY A 61 2.00 2.61 1.25
CA GLY A 61 2.05 1.85 0.01
C GLY A 61 2.25 2.77 -1.18
N ARG A 62 1.79 4.03 -1.06
CA ARG A 62 2.25 5.13 -1.92
C ARG A 62 3.76 5.39 -1.81
N MET A 63 4.39 4.93 -0.73
CA MET A 63 5.85 5.01 -0.54
C MET A 63 6.57 3.68 -0.82
N ASP A 64 5.86 2.67 -1.34
CA ASP A 64 6.47 1.41 -1.79
C ASP A 64 7.10 1.52 -3.18
N LEU A 65 7.87 2.60 -3.37
CA LEU A 65 8.74 2.85 -4.53
C LEU A 65 9.71 1.66 -4.76
N MET A 66 9.95 0.85 -3.74
CA MET A 66 10.94 -0.24 -3.72
C MET A 66 10.41 -1.59 -4.21
N SER A 67 9.09 -1.82 -4.15
CA SER A 67 8.49 -3.08 -4.56
C SER A 67 7.73 -2.97 -5.88
N GLY A 68 7.38 -1.75 -6.31
CA GLY A 68 6.70 -1.52 -7.59
C GLY A 68 7.65 -1.54 -8.80
N PRO A 69 7.14 -1.87 -10.01
CA PRO A 69 7.95 -1.87 -11.24
C PRO A 69 8.43 -0.46 -11.66
N TYR A 70 7.78 0.58 -11.15
CA TYR A 70 7.99 1.97 -11.56
C TYR A 70 9.12 2.70 -10.81
N GLY A 71 9.57 2.19 -9.65
CA GLY A 71 10.60 2.86 -8.86
C GLY A 71 11.94 3.02 -9.57
N PRO A 72 12.52 1.93 -10.13
CA PRO A 72 13.78 2.01 -10.85
C PRO A 72 13.77 2.94 -12.09
N PRO A 73 12.77 2.91 -13.00
CA PRO A 73 12.71 3.87 -14.11
C PRO A 73 12.46 5.30 -13.64
N ALA A 74 11.65 5.52 -12.60
CA ALA A 74 11.44 6.85 -12.03
C ALA A 74 12.74 7.44 -11.44
N LEU A 75 13.59 6.63 -10.81
CA LEU A 75 14.90 7.08 -10.34
C LEU A 75 15.81 7.49 -11.50
N GLY A 76 15.84 6.69 -12.58
CA GLY A 76 16.63 7.04 -13.76
C GLY A 76 16.21 8.38 -14.36
N LYS A 77 14.90 8.63 -14.44
CA LYS A 77 14.34 9.92 -14.86
C LYS A 77 14.74 11.05 -13.90
N LEU A 78 14.59 10.86 -12.58
CA LEU A 78 15.00 11.85 -11.58
C LEU A 78 16.48 12.23 -11.69
N LEU A 79 17.40 11.26 -11.80
CA LEU A 79 18.83 11.54 -11.93
C LEU A 79 19.16 12.27 -13.24
N THR A 80 18.45 11.93 -14.32
CA THR A 80 18.56 12.62 -15.61
C THR A 80 18.06 14.06 -15.51
N ASP A 81 16.92 14.29 -14.86
CA ASP A 81 16.35 15.63 -14.67
C ASP A 81 17.27 16.50 -13.79
N LEU A 82 17.84 15.93 -12.73
CA LEU A 82 18.81 16.62 -11.87
C LEU A 82 20.08 17.01 -12.62
N SER A 83 20.63 16.13 -13.46
CA SER A 83 21.83 16.42 -14.25
C SER A 83 21.59 17.40 -15.39
N ARG A 84 20.36 17.51 -15.90
CA ARG A 84 19.97 18.45 -16.96
C ARG A 84 19.44 19.78 -16.43
N GLU A 85 19.23 19.90 -15.12
CA GLU A 85 18.54 21.04 -14.48
C GLU A 85 17.15 21.34 -15.08
N GLU A 86 16.48 20.32 -15.63
CA GLU A 86 15.16 20.43 -16.26
C GLU A 86 14.28 19.25 -15.84
N THR A 87 13.01 19.50 -15.50
CA THR A 87 12.06 18.44 -15.15
C THR A 87 10.69 18.68 -15.76
N ASP A 88 10.02 17.60 -16.13
CA ASP A 88 8.62 17.62 -16.58
C ASP A 88 7.63 17.61 -15.39
N ALA A 89 8.15 17.46 -14.16
CA ALA A 89 7.38 17.27 -12.94
C ALA A 89 7.42 18.49 -11.97
N GLU A 90 7.66 19.70 -12.47
CA GLU A 90 7.79 20.91 -11.62
C GLU A 90 6.57 21.15 -10.72
N LEU A 91 5.38 20.72 -11.15
CA LEU A 91 4.13 20.78 -10.37
C LEU A 91 4.18 19.98 -9.06
N ALA A 92 5.15 19.09 -8.89
CA ALA A 92 5.39 18.35 -7.66
C ALA A 92 6.11 19.20 -6.59
N LEU A 93 6.78 20.28 -6.98
CA LEU A 93 7.59 21.13 -6.10
C LEU A 93 6.87 22.39 -5.61
N ARG A 94 5.54 22.34 -5.47
CA ARG A 94 4.73 23.51 -5.05
C ARG A 94 5.21 24.13 -3.75
N ASP A 95 5.71 23.31 -2.84
CA ASP A 95 6.15 23.72 -1.51
C ASP A 95 7.65 24.07 -1.44
N TRP A 96 8.40 23.93 -2.54
CA TRP A 96 9.83 24.25 -2.56
C TRP A 96 10.06 25.74 -2.90
N PRO A 97 10.59 26.54 -1.96
CA PRO A 97 10.97 27.91 -2.27
C PRO A 97 12.21 27.87 -3.18
N GLY A 98 12.07 28.39 -4.41
CA GLY A 98 13.17 28.46 -5.40
C GLY A 98 13.00 27.59 -6.64
N GLY A 99 11.92 26.80 -6.74
CA GLY A 99 11.64 25.94 -7.90
C GLY A 99 12.64 24.79 -8.08
N PHE A 100 12.53 24.10 -9.22
CA PHE A 100 13.33 22.90 -9.51
C PHE A 100 14.83 23.17 -9.56
N ARG A 101 15.25 24.30 -10.16
CA ARG A 101 16.67 24.59 -10.38
C ARG A 101 17.44 24.76 -9.08
N GLU A 102 16.88 25.45 -8.08
CA GLU A 102 17.52 25.57 -6.76
C GLU A 102 17.62 24.20 -6.07
N LEU A 103 16.55 23.40 -6.15
CA LEU A 103 16.58 22.04 -5.63
C LEU A 103 17.65 21.20 -6.33
N ALA A 104 17.76 21.28 -7.65
CA ALA A 104 18.70 20.47 -8.43
C ALA A 104 20.15 20.73 -8.01
N VAL A 105 20.54 22.01 -7.92
CA VAL A 105 21.89 22.42 -7.48
C VAL A 105 22.18 21.96 -6.05
N GLU A 106 21.24 22.15 -5.14
CA GLU A 106 21.41 21.75 -3.73
C GLU A 106 21.41 20.22 -3.57
N ALA A 107 20.55 19.52 -4.31
CA ALA A 107 20.48 18.07 -4.34
C ALA A 107 21.76 17.47 -4.89
N GLU A 108 22.27 17.96 -6.02
CA GLU A 108 23.52 17.48 -6.61
C GLU A 108 24.68 17.61 -5.63
N ARG A 109 24.84 18.79 -5.00
CA ARG A 109 25.87 19.02 -3.99
C ARG A 109 25.81 17.99 -2.86
N GLN A 110 24.62 17.72 -2.33
CA GLN A 110 24.45 16.79 -1.22
C GLN A 110 24.58 15.31 -1.65
N LEU A 111 24.07 14.96 -2.83
CA LEU A 111 24.13 13.60 -3.37
C LEU A 111 25.57 13.19 -3.73
N VAL A 112 26.37 14.12 -4.24
CA VAL A 112 27.82 13.92 -4.48
C VAL A 112 28.55 13.60 -3.17
N CYS A 113 28.27 14.34 -2.08
CA CYS A 113 28.82 14.05 -0.76
C CYS A 113 28.43 12.64 -0.26
N GLN A 114 27.24 12.16 -0.63
CA GLN A 114 26.75 10.82 -0.31
C GLN A 114 27.23 9.72 -1.28
N ARG A 115 28.07 10.06 -2.26
CA ARG A 115 28.60 9.16 -3.31
C ARG A 115 27.49 8.51 -4.14
N VAL A 116 26.42 9.25 -4.39
CA VAL A 116 25.38 8.87 -5.35
C VAL A 116 25.83 9.29 -6.74
N LYS A 117 25.77 8.37 -7.70
CA LYS A 117 26.03 8.68 -9.10
C LYS A 117 24.81 9.36 -9.70
N MET A 118 25.01 10.40 -10.50
CA MET A 118 23.95 11.14 -11.20
C MET A 118 23.63 10.54 -12.57
N GLU A 119 23.99 9.28 -12.79
CA GLU A 119 23.80 8.57 -14.05
C GLU A 119 22.61 7.63 -13.92
N ALA A 120 21.84 7.50 -15.01
CA ALA A 120 20.79 6.51 -15.07
C ALA A 120 21.39 5.08 -15.01
N PRO A 121 20.70 4.13 -14.34
CA PRO A 121 21.16 2.76 -14.23
C PRO A 121 21.30 2.08 -15.61
N ALA A 122 22.39 1.33 -15.80
CA ALA A 122 22.66 0.62 -17.06
C ALA A 122 21.74 -0.58 -17.34
N SER A 123 21.01 -1.10 -16.35
CA SER A 123 20.08 -2.23 -16.52
C SER A 123 19.02 -2.26 -15.42
N SER A 124 17.87 -2.92 -15.66
CA SER A 124 16.77 -3.05 -14.68
C SER A 124 17.19 -3.68 -13.34
N LYS A 125 18.07 -4.71 -13.38
CA LYS A 125 18.58 -5.35 -12.15
C LYS A 125 19.53 -4.42 -11.37
N ALA A 126 20.37 -3.65 -12.08
CA ALA A 126 21.21 -2.64 -11.46
C ALA A 126 20.36 -1.50 -10.87
N ALA A 127 19.32 -1.06 -11.60
CA ALA A 127 18.41 0.00 -11.20
C ALA A 127 17.71 -0.30 -9.86
N SER A 128 17.27 -1.55 -9.65
CA SER A 128 16.69 -1.97 -8.37
C SER A 128 17.69 -1.87 -7.21
N GLN A 129 18.95 -2.25 -7.43
CA GLN A 129 20.00 -2.14 -6.40
C GLN A 129 20.39 -0.68 -6.14
N GLU A 130 20.48 0.12 -7.19
CA GLU A 130 20.78 1.55 -7.12
C GLU A 130 19.68 2.32 -6.41
N LEU A 131 18.41 1.98 -6.64
CA LEU A 131 17.30 2.54 -5.88
C LEU A 131 17.43 2.25 -4.38
N LYS A 132 17.80 1.02 -3.98
CA LYS A 132 18.03 0.72 -2.55
C LYS A 132 19.15 1.58 -1.98
N ARG A 133 20.24 1.73 -2.73
CA ARG A 133 21.39 2.55 -2.32
C ARG A 133 21.00 4.02 -2.23
N PHE A 134 20.37 4.58 -3.26
CA PHE A 134 19.88 5.95 -3.33
C PHE A 134 19.03 6.28 -2.11
N LEU A 135 17.97 5.51 -1.85
CA LEU A 135 17.08 5.81 -0.74
C LEU A 135 17.75 5.66 0.63
N ASN A 136 18.79 4.82 0.76
CA ASN A 136 19.57 4.73 2.00
C ASN A 136 20.53 5.92 2.15
N ARG A 137 21.05 6.45 1.05
CA ARG A 137 21.89 7.65 1.02
C ARG A 137 21.08 8.94 1.19
N LEU A 138 19.81 8.94 0.79
CA LEU A 138 18.86 10.02 0.98
C LEU A 138 18.60 10.35 2.47
N LEU A 139 18.97 9.47 3.39
CA LEU A 139 18.92 9.77 4.83
C LEU A 139 20.04 10.70 5.29
N GLY A 140 21.12 10.77 4.53
CA GLY A 140 22.26 11.64 4.81
C GLY A 140 22.15 13.02 4.19
N VAL A 141 21.04 13.32 3.49
CA VAL A 141 20.76 14.65 2.95
C VAL A 141 19.85 15.42 3.90
N THR A 142 19.84 16.74 3.79
CA THR A 142 18.99 17.62 4.60
C THR A 142 17.50 17.30 4.40
N CYS A 143 16.70 17.45 5.46
CA CYS A 143 15.26 17.15 5.43
C CYS A 143 14.51 17.92 4.34
N ARG A 144 14.92 19.16 4.07
CA ARG A 144 14.37 19.97 2.98
C ARG A 144 14.58 19.24 1.66
N VAL A 145 15.83 19.03 1.24
CA VAL A 145 16.19 18.36 -0.02
C VAL A 145 15.59 16.97 -0.12
N GLN A 146 15.58 16.22 0.97
CA GLN A 146 14.95 14.90 1.03
C GLN A 146 13.48 14.97 0.62
N LYS A 147 12.70 15.93 1.15
CA LYS A 147 11.29 16.11 0.81
C LYS A 147 11.13 16.40 -0.68
N GLY A 148 11.85 17.39 -1.22
CA GLY A 148 11.79 17.76 -2.64
C GLY A 148 12.17 16.61 -3.59
N LEU A 149 13.25 15.88 -3.29
CA LEU A 149 13.65 14.71 -4.09
C LEU A 149 12.61 13.59 -4.04
N PHE A 150 11.97 13.40 -2.89
CA PHE A 150 10.95 12.38 -2.72
C PHE A 150 9.64 12.76 -3.45
N ASP A 151 9.25 14.03 -3.41
CA ASP A 151 8.07 14.54 -4.10
C ASP A 151 8.22 14.38 -5.62
N LEU A 152 9.38 14.72 -6.17
CA LEU A 152 9.70 14.49 -7.59
C LEU A 152 9.70 12.99 -7.94
N LEU A 153 10.35 12.15 -7.13
CA LEU A 153 10.37 10.72 -7.37
C LEU A 153 8.96 10.12 -7.38
N THR A 154 8.11 10.54 -6.45
CA THR A 154 6.71 10.12 -6.37
C THR A 154 5.91 10.61 -7.58
N ALA A 155 6.17 11.84 -8.03
CA ALA A 155 5.53 12.39 -9.23
C ALA A 155 5.93 11.62 -10.49
N HIS A 156 7.20 11.26 -10.67
CA HIS A 156 7.64 10.44 -11.80
C HIS A 156 7.00 9.05 -11.79
N VAL A 157 6.86 8.42 -10.63
CA VAL A 157 6.12 7.15 -10.52
C VAL A 157 4.66 7.32 -10.95
N ALA A 158 3.98 8.36 -10.48
CA ALA A 158 2.60 8.64 -10.86
C ALA A 158 2.44 8.91 -12.37
N ILE A 159 3.41 9.60 -12.99
CA ILE A 159 3.43 9.85 -14.44
C ILE A 159 3.59 8.53 -15.20
N LEU A 160 4.54 7.68 -14.80
CA LEU A 160 4.75 6.37 -15.44
C LEU A 160 3.52 5.46 -15.30
N GLU A 161 2.90 5.45 -14.12
CA GLU A 161 1.64 4.72 -13.91
C GLU A 161 0.50 5.25 -14.78
N ASP A 162 0.44 6.57 -15.02
CA ASP A 162 -0.60 7.16 -15.87
C ASP A 162 -0.37 6.89 -17.35
N ILE A 163 0.89 6.82 -17.79
CA ILE A 163 1.25 6.38 -19.14
C ILE A 163 0.77 4.95 -19.37
N ASP A 164 1.18 4.00 -18.51
CA ASP A 164 0.75 2.60 -18.63
C ASP A 164 -0.77 2.43 -18.50
N ARG A 165 -1.43 3.30 -17.71
CA ARG A 165 -2.89 3.31 -17.60
C ARG A 165 -3.57 3.71 -18.90
N ARG A 166 -3.03 4.71 -19.60
CA ARG A 166 -3.57 5.18 -20.88
C ARG A 166 -3.30 4.17 -22.00
N ASP A 167 -2.14 3.51 -21.95
CA ASP A 167 -1.75 2.50 -22.92
C ASP A 167 -2.43 1.14 -22.67
N GLY A 168 -3.14 0.99 -21.55
CA GLY A 168 -3.83 -0.24 -21.18
C GLY A 168 -2.89 -1.39 -20.75
N THR A 169 -1.61 -1.08 -20.56
CA THR A 169 -0.56 -2.03 -20.15
C THR A 169 -0.38 -2.10 -18.64
N LEU A 170 -1.09 -1.27 -17.86
CA LEU A 170 -1.01 -1.24 -16.41
C LEU A 170 -1.47 -2.55 -15.78
N ASP A 171 -0.51 -3.41 -15.46
CA ASP A 171 -0.74 -4.61 -14.67
C ASP A 171 -0.63 -4.30 -13.16
N LYS A 172 -1.78 -4.17 -12.49
CA LYS A 172 -1.84 -4.04 -11.03
C LYS A 172 -1.66 -5.38 -10.30
N GLY A 173 -1.44 -6.47 -11.04
CA GLY A 173 -1.36 -7.82 -10.53
C GLY A 173 -2.67 -8.27 -9.88
N MET A 174 -2.56 -9.26 -8.98
CA MET A 174 -3.70 -9.76 -8.22
C MET A 174 -4.16 -8.73 -7.18
N VAL A 175 -5.19 -7.97 -7.52
CA VAL A 175 -5.84 -7.06 -6.58
C VAL A 175 -6.84 -7.85 -5.75
N PHE A 176 -6.55 -8.01 -4.46
CA PHE A 176 -7.54 -8.50 -3.52
C PHE A 176 -8.64 -7.45 -3.39
N LEU A 177 -9.78 -7.72 -4.00
CA LEU A 177 -10.98 -6.98 -3.74
C LEU A 177 -11.45 -7.40 -2.35
N ASN A 178 -11.66 -6.57 -1.33
CA ASN A 178 -12.04 -7.01 0.04
C ASN A 178 -10.88 -7.34 1.01
N GLN A 179 -9.75 -6.64 0.89
CA GLN A 179 -8.61 -6.74 1.84
C GLN A 179 -8.98 -6.42 3.29
N HIS A 180 -9.98 -5.58 3.52
CA HIS A 180 -10.37 -5.11 4.86
C HIS A 180 -11.78 -5.55 5.26
N GLY A 181 -12.38 -6.51 4.55
CA GLY A 181 -13.78 -6.87 4.78
C GLY A 181 -14.77 -5.76 4.39
N THR A 182 -14.28 -4.64 3.81
CA THR A 182 -15.05 -3.45 3.43
C THR A 182 -16.21 -3.73 2.48
N TRP A 183 -16.10 -4.80 1.70
CA TRP A 183 -17.10 -5.17 0.71
C TRP A 183 -17.99 -6.33 1.16
N GLY A 184 -17.72 -6.93 2.32
CA GLY A 184 -18.52 -8.03 2.86
C GLY A 184 -18.11 -9.42 2.37
N ARG A 185 -18.76 -10.47 2.85
CA ARG A 185 -18.47 -11.86 2.46
C ARG A 185 -19.10 -12.17 1.10
N LEU A 186 -18.33 -12.78 0.19
CA LEU A 186 -18.86 -13.22 -1.10
C LEU A 186 -19.93 -14.30 -0.91
N ARG A 187 -21.15 -14.04 -1.39
CA ARG A 187 -22.28 -14.99 -1.38
C ARG A 187 -22.38 -15.76 -2.69
N LYS A 188 -22.28 -15.05 -3.82
CA LYS A 188 -22.48 -15.63 -5.15
C LYS A 188 -21.68 -14.87 -6.21
N VAL A 189 -21.17 -15.61 -7.20
CA VAL A 189 -20.55 -15.07 -8.41
C VAL A 189 -21.47 -15.41 -9.58
N GLU A 190 -21.90 -14.40 -10.33
CA GLU A 190 -22.70 -14.56 -11.54
C GLU A 190 -21.84 -14.13 -12.73
N GLU A 191 -21.54 -15.05 -13.65
CA GLU A 191 -20.80 -14.75 -14.87
C GLU A 191 -21.78 -14.19 -15.91
N LEU A 192 -21.55 -12.95 -16.33
CA LEU A 192 -22.44 -12.22 -17.23
C LEU A 192 -22.03 -12.36 -18.71
N GLY A 193 -20.78 -12.70 -18.96
CA GLY A 193 -20.26 -12.89 -20.31
C GLY A 193 -18.77 -13.19 -20.30
N ALA A 194 -18.31 -13.88 -21.34
CA ALA A 194 -16.90 -14.11 -21.58
C ALA A 194 -16.59 -13.89 -23.06
N GLU A 195 -15.54 -13.12 -23.33
CA GLU A 195 -15.04 -12.88 -24.68
C GLU A 195 -13.62 -13.45 -24.81
N PRO A 196 -13.38 -14.34 -25.79
CA PRO A 196 -12.05 -14.86 -26.04
C PRO A 196 -11.18 -13.77 -26.71
N LEU A 197 -10.00 -13.53 -26.15
CA LEU A 197 -8.96 -12.67 -26.73
C LEU A 197 -7.78 -13.52 -27.21
N LEU A 198 -6.97 -12.97 -28.12
CA LEU A 198 -5.71 -13.56 -28.54
C LEU A 198 -4.75 -13.63 -27.34
N GLY A 199 -4.72 -14.79 -26.68
CA GLY A 199 -3.86 -15.06 -25.51
C GLY A 199 -4.57 -15.08 -24.15
N GLY A 200 -5.90 -14.96 -24.10
CA GLY A 200 -6.65 -15.02 -22.84
C GLY A 200 -8.17 -14.97 -23.00
N GLU A 201 -8.89 -14.92 -21.88
CA GLU A 201 -10.35 -14.80 -21.84
C GLU A 201 -10.72 -13.62 -20.94
N LEU A 202 -11.50 -12.67 -21.47
CA LEU A 202 -12.09 -11.58 -20.70
C LEU A 202 -13.42 -12.05 -20.16
N SER A 203 -13.55 -12.21 -18.84
CA SER A 203 -14.82 -12.56 -18.19
C SER A 203 -15.39 -11.38 -17.41
N LEU A 204 -16.66 -11.07 -17.65
CA LEU A 204 -17.44 -10.12 -16.88
C LEU A 204 -18.20 -10.87 -15.79
N ARG A 205 -17.91 -10.57 -14.52
CA ARG A 205 -18.55 -11.23 -13.36
C ARG A 205 -19.22 -10.21 -12.45
N ARG A 206 -20.45 -10.52 -12.03
CA ARG A 206 -21.18 -9.79 -10.99
C ARG A 206 -21.02 -10.53 -9.67
N LEU A 207 -20.51 -9.82 -8.66
CA LEU A 207 -20.31 -10.36 -7.32
C LEU A 207 -21.48 -9.93 -6.43
N ARG A 208 -22.18 -10.88 -5.82
CA ARG A 208 -23.14 -10.61 -4.74
C ARG A 208 -22.43 -10.78 -3.41
N LEU A 209 -22.44 -9.71 -2.62
CA LEU A 209 -21.69 -9.60 -1.38
C LEU A 209 -22.67 -9.45 -0.22
N ASP A 210 -22.39 -10.14 0.89
CA ASP A 210 -23.07 -10.01 2.16
C ASP A 210 -22.27 -9.04 3.05
N ARG A 211 -22.78 -7.83 3.20
CA ARG A 211 -22.13 -6.78 4.01
C ARG A 211 -22.43 -6.91 5.51
N GLY A 212 -23.15 -7.95 5.91
CA GLY A 212 -23.72 -8.04 7.25
C GLY A 212 -24.90 -7.09 7.43
N LEU A 213 -25.38 -7.02 8.67
CA LEU A 213 -26.45 -6.12 9.10
C LEU A 213 -25.82 -4.91 9.81
N PRO A 214 -26.23 -3.66 9.52
CA PRO A 214 -25.84 -2.50 10.31
C PRO A 214 -26.19 -2.68 11.78
N TRP A 215 -25.37 -2.13 12.67
CA TRP A 215 -25.56 -2.29 14.11
C TRP A 215 -26.89 -1.70 14.59
N GLU A 216 -27.33 -0.59 13.99
CA GLU A 216 -28.60 0.07 14.31
C GLU A 216 -29.80 -0.83 13.95
N ASP A 217 -29.80 -1.40 12.75
CA ASP A 217 -30.82 -2.35 12.30
C ASP A 217 -30.81 -3.62 13.16
N ALA A 218 -29.63 -4.08 13.58
CA ALA A 218 -29.50 -5.23 14.48
C ALA A 218 -30.11 -4.96 15.85
N LEU A 219 -29.89 -3.76 16.41
CA LEU A 219 -30.51 -3.34 17.67
C LEU A 219 -32.02 -3.23 17.54
N GLN A 220 -32.52 -2.67 16.43
CA GLN A 220 -33.96 -2.60 16.18
C GLN A 220 -34.58 -4.00 16.13
N MET A 221 -33.94 -4.95 15.46
CA MET A 221 -34.42 -6.34 15.43
C MET A 221 -34.40 -7.02 16.81
N LEU A 222 -33.49 -6.63 17.71
CA LEU A 222 -33.46 -7.11 19.09
C LEU A 222 -34.59 -6.49 19.93
N GLU A 223 -34.88 -5.20 19.74
CA GLU A 223 -35.98 -4.50 20.42
C GLU A 223 -37.36 -5.00 19.97
N GLU A 224 -37.50 -5.36 18.69
CA GLU A 224 -38.73 -5.93 18.12
C GLU A 224 -38.92 -7.43 18.46
N ALA A 225 -37.91 -8.09 19.03
CA ALA A 225 -37.97 -9.52 19.35
C ALA A 225 -38.90 -9.81 20.55
N PRO A 226 -39.60 -10.96 20.56
CA PRO A 226 -40.46 -11.35 21.69
C PRO A 226 -39.65 -11.48 22.98
N PRO A 227 -40.17 -11.04 24.15
CA PRO A 227 -39.44 -11.10 25.40
C PRO A 227 -39.08 -12.55 25.77
N ASP A 228 -37.80 -12.79 26.03
CA ASP A 228 -37.28 -14.08 26.48
C ASP A 228 -37.44 -14.22 27.99
N GLU A 229 -38.10 -15.28 28.46
CA GLU A 229 -38.32 -15.51 29.90
C GLU A 229 -36.99 -15.72 30.66
N GLU A 230 -35.93 -16.15 29.97
CA GLU A 230 -34.59 -16.40 30.52
C GLU A 230 -33.59 -15.25 30.28
N GLY A 231 -33.97 -14.23 29.51
CA GLY A 231 -33.12 -13.06 29.21
C GLY A 231 -31.84 -13.39 28.43
N VAL A 232 -31.81 -14.49 27.67
CA VAL A 232 -30.64 -14.97 26.94
C VAL A 232 -30.61 -14.52 25.47
N GLN A 233 -31.66 -13.83 25.03
CA GLN A 233 -31.70 -13.22 23.70
C GLN A 233 -30.57 -12.20 23.52
N GLY A 234 -29.64 -12.56 22.64
CA GLY A 234 -28.64 -11.68 22.06
C GLY A 234 -28.57 -11.92 20.55
N PHE A 235 -27.51 -11.46 19.91
CA PHE A 235 -27.31 -11.59 18.44
C PHE A 235 -26.93 -13.00 17.98
N TYR A 236 -27.50 -14.04 18.57
CA TYR A 236 -27.21 -15.44 18.22
C TYR A 236 -28.24 -15.94 17.20
N MET A 237 -27.81 -16.17 15.96
CA MET A 237 -28.60 -16.94 15.02
C MET A 237 -28.61 -18.40 15.46
N ARG A 238 -29.79 -19.03 15.56
CA ARG A 238 -29.86 -20.50 15.59
C ARG A 238 -29.14 -21.05 14.37
N PRO A 239 -28.33 -22.11 14.49
CA PRO A 239 -27.72 -22.75 13.33
C PRO A 239 -28.81 -23.07 12.31
N LEU A 240 -28.61 -22.67 11.05
CA LEU A 240 -29.50 -23.07 9.97
C LEU A 240 -29.58 -24.61 9.95
N GLU A 241 -30.75 -25.15 10.31
CA GLU A 241 -31.06 -26.54 10.03
C GLU A 241 -30.88 -26.73 8.52
N HIS A 242 -30.15 -27.77 8.15
CA HIS A 242 -29.70 -27.98 6.77
C HIS A 242 -30.90 -27.91 5.82
N ALA A 243 -30.91 -26.91 4.93
CA ALA A 243 -31.84 -26.90 3.83
C ALA A 243 -31.60 -28.17 2.99
N PRO A 244 -32.65 -28.95 2.66
CA PRO A 244 -32.49 -30.09 1.78
C PRO A 244 -31.97 -29.61 0.42
N ALA A 245 -30.98 -30.32 -0.09
CA ALA A 245 -30.44 -30.08 -1.42
C ALA A 245 -31.50 -30.51 -2.46
N GLU A 246 -32.03 -29.53 -3.19
CA GLU A 246 -32.58 -29.71 -4.54
C GLU A 246 -31.83 -28.79 -5.50
#